data_AF-A0A482W9K9-F1
#
_entry.id   AF-A0A482W9K9-F1
#
_cell.length_a   1.000
_cell.length_b   1.000
_cell.length_c   1.000
_cell.angle_alpha   90.00
_cell.angle_beta   90.00
_cell.angle_gamma   90.00
#
_symmetry.space_group_name_H-M   'P 1'
#
loop_
_entity.id
_entity.type
_entity.pdbx_description
1 polymer ?
#
loop_
_entity_poly.entity_id
_entity_poly.type
_entity_poly.pdbx_seq_one_letter_code
_entity_poly.pdbx_strand_id
1 'polypeptide(L)'
;MVWEVIFSKSGEFQEIKRVFELSGHSSGVYDVAFDSDSSHIATVSKDGTWKLFNINIEYKKGETPHLKITGKYQQAGNHSLIALSPNAEVVAIATGNSLAFYSTLTGHHDYTIDNIYSGSITSILFDAMGKYVLTGGDRCIRVFHNVTGYRCSIETAKEKLKQHQTSATRERLVKLIEDCEAFLDSIEKK
;
A
#
# COMPACT_ATOMS: atom_id res chain seq x y z
N MET A 1 0.25 16.66 -5.05
CA MET A 1 1.53 17.41 -4.97
C MET A 1 2.17 17.12 -3.62
N VAL A 2 3.49 17.03 -3.55
CA VAL A 2 4.23 16.83 -2.29
C VAL A 2 4.97 18.12 -1.93
N TRP A 3 5.02 18.43 -0.65
CA TRP A 3 5.59 19.65 -0.09
C TRP A 3 6.58 19.30 1.02
N GLU A 4 7.68 20.03 1.09
CA GLU A 4 8.67 19.95 2.18
C GLU A 4 8.46 21.15 3.12
N VAL A 5 8.46 20.88 4.43
CA VAL A 5 8.46 21.90 5.46
C VAL A 5 9.91 22.19 5.84
N ILE A 6 10.34 23.43 5.64
CA ILE A 6 11.73 23.85 5.84
C ILE A 6 11.84 24.55 7.20
N PHE A 7 12.83 24.12 7.98
CA PHE A 7 13.16 24.68 9.29
C PHE A 7 14.56 25.29 9.27
N SER A 8 14.77 26.30 10.11
CA SER A 8 16.08 26.90 10.35
C SER A 8 16.99 25.95 11.13
N LYS A 9 18.29 26.29 11.22
CA LYS A 9 19.23 25.55 12.09
C LYS A 9 18.86 25.62 13.58
N SER A 10 18.09 26.63 14.00
CA SER A 10 17.57 26.75 15.37
C SER A 10 16.24 26.01 15.57
N GLY A 11 15.69 25.37 14.54
CA GLY A 11 14.44 24.61 14.60
C GLY A 11 13.18 25.46 14.39
N GLU A 12 13.32 26.71 13.97
CA GLU A 12 12.17 27.58 13.67
C GLU A 12 11.63 27.29 12.27
N PHE A 13 10.30 27.27 12.13
CA PHE A 13 9.66 27.16 10.81
C PHE A 13 10.10 28.32 9.91
N GLN A 14 10.44 28.02 8.66
CA GLN A 14 10.80 29.03 7.67
C GLN A 14 9.77 29.12 6.56
N GLU A 15 9.57 28.04 5.81
CA GLU A 15 8.67 28.03 4.66
C GLU A 15 8.16 26.61 4.34
N ILE A 16 7.16 26.55 3.47
CA ILE A 16 6.68 25.31 2.85
C ILE A 16 6.99 25.39 1.36
N LYS A 17 7.80 24.45 0.88
CA LYS A 17 8.25 24.41 -0.51
C LYS A 17 7.60 23.24 -1.24
N ARG A 18 7.01 23.51 -2.41
CA ARG A 18 6.56 22.45 -3.32
C ARG A 18 7.80 21.73 -3.87
N VAL A 19 7.87 20.41 -3.67
CA VAL A 19 9.03 19.61 -4.12
C VAL A 19 8.78 18.92 -5.45
N PHE A 20 7.66 18.21 -5.59
CA PHE A 20 7.32 17.51 -6.82
C PHE A 20 5.82 17.19 -6.91
N GLU A 21 5.41 16.70 -8.08
CA GLU A 21 4.04 16.30 -8.38
C GLU A 21 3.96 14.82 -8.74
N LEU A 22 2.92 14.15 -8.27
CA LEU A 22 2.55 12.82 -8.70
C LEU A 22 1.45 12.96 -9.75
N SER A 23 1.82 12.93 -11.02
CA SER A 23 0.90 13.11 -12.14
C SER A 23 0.36 11.78 -12.68
N GLY A 24 -0.74 11.83 -13.41
CA GLY A 24 -1.28 10.70 -14.16
C GLY A 24 -2.71 10.28 -13.82
N HIS A 25 -3.30 10.81 -12.75
CA HIS A 25 -4.75 10.69 -12.52
C HIS A 25 -5.51 11.67 -13.41
N SER A 26 -6.67 11.25 -13.93
CA SER A 26 -7.53 12.06 -14.81
C SER A 26 -8.73 12.66 -14.08
N SER A 27 -8.84 12.44 -12.78
CA SER A 27 -9.87 13.01 -11.92
C SER A 27 -9.33 13.26 -10.50
N GLY A 28 -10.21 13.71 -9.60
CA GLY A 28 -9.84 14.02 -8.22
C GLY A 28 -9.29 12.79 -7.49
N VAL A 29 -8.15 12.97 -6.83
CA VAL A 29 -7.58 11.98 -5.91
C VAL A 29 -8.37 12.04 -4.60
N TYR A 30 -8.87 10.90 -4.16
CA TYR A 30 -9.66 10.77 -2.95
C TYR A 30 -8.80 10.60 -1.71
N ASP A 31 -7.73 9.82 -1.80
CA ASP A 31 -6.90 9.48 -0.64
C ASP A 31 -5.47 9.06 -1.05
N VAL A 32 -4.55 9.08 -0.10
CA VAL A 32 -3.13 8.80 -0.28
C VAL A 32 -2.54 8.05 0.93
N ALA A 33 -1.61 7.12 0.68
CA ALA A 33 -0.91 6.39 1.73
C ALA A 33 0.58 6.24 1.43
N PHE A 34 1.42 6.36 2.46
CA PHE A 34 2.86 6.09 2.40
C PHE A 34 3.16 4.67 2.87
N ASP A 35 4.27 4.10 2.41
CA ASP A 35 4.89 2.94 3.03
C ASP A 35 5.74 3.34 4.25
N SER A 36 6.34 2.35 4.92
CA SER A 36 6.99 2.58 6.22
C SER A 36 8.28 3.39 6.14
N ASP A 37 9.00 3.33 5.02
CA ASP A 37 10.24 4.08 4.80
C ASP A 37 10.02 5.35 3.95
N SER A 38 8.77 5.66 3.59
CA SER A 38 8.40 6.77 2.71
C SER A 38 9.09 6.72 1.34
N SER A 39 9.44 5.53 0.86
CA SER A 39 9.97 5.33 -0.48
C SER A 39 8.87 5.17 -1.53
N HIS A 40 7.64 4.84 -1.11
CA HIS A 40 6.48 4.75 -2.01
C HIS A 40 5.27 5.52 -1.51
N ILE A 41 4.46 5.97 -2.47
CA ILE A 41 3.14 6.55 -2.23
C ILE A 41 2.10 5.81 -3.08
N ALA A 42 1.04 5.33 -2.45
CA ALA A 42 -0.17 4.87 -3.12
C ALA A 42 -1.24 5.97 -3.14
N THR A 43 -1.98 6.08 -4.23
CA THR A 43 -3.07 7.05 -4.41
C THR A 43 -4.30 6.35 -4.99
N VAL A 44 -5.50 6.78 -4.60
CA VAL A 44 -6.77 6.31 -5.19
C VAL A 44 -7.59 7.49 -5.70
N SER A 45 -8.19 7.34 -6.87
CA SER A 45 -8.82 8.45 -7.59
C SER A 45 -10.24 8.16 -8.04
N LYS A 46 -11.02 9.23 -8.24
CA LYS A 46 -12.33 9.21 -8.89
C LYS A 46 -12.27 8.74 -10.35
N ASP A 47 -11.09 8.64 -10.95
CA ASP A 47 -10.94 8.07 -12.30
C ASP A 47 -11.03 6.53 -12.35
N GLY A 48 -11.24 5.87 -11.20
CA GLY A 48 -11.37 4.41 -11.12
C GLY A 48 -10.05 3.67 -11.06
N THR A 49 -8.94 4.39 -10.88
CA THR A 49 -7.62 3.81 -10.72
C THR A 49 -7.02 4.11 -9.36
N TRP A 50 -6.11 3.22 -8.95
CA TRP A 50 -5.12 3.51 -7.94
C TRP A 50 -3.73 3.44 -8.58
N LYS A 51 -2.79 4.21 -8.04
CA LYS A 51 -1.42 4.29 -8.55
C LYS A 51 -0.44 4.16 -7.40
N LEU A 52 0.65 3.43 -7.64
CA LEU A 52 1.80 3.37 -6.76
C LEU A 52 2.98 4.09 -7.42
N PHE A 53 3.57 5.03 -6.70
CA PHE A 53 4.74 5.79 -7.12
C PHE A 53 5.93 5.40 -6.25
N ASN A 54 7.12 5.31 -6.86
CA ASN A 54 8.38 5.38 -6.14
C ASN A 54 8.79 6.85 -6.03
N ILE A 55 8.99 7.30 -4.79
CA ILE A 55 9.36 8.68 -4.42
C ILE A 55 10.71 8.74 -3.69
N ASN A 56 11.47 7.65 -3.64
CA ASN A 56 12.85 7.67 -3.17
C ASN A 56 13.75 8.28 -4.25
N ILE A 57 13.70 9.61 -4.33
CA ILE A 57 14.34 10.41 -5.38
C ILE A 57 15.17 11.55 -4.80
N GLU A 58 16.24 11.91 -5.49
CA GLU A 58 17.01 13.12 -5.22
C GLU A 58 16.37 14.34 -5.90
N TYR A 59 15.19 14.76 -5.44
CA TYR A 59 14.43 15.84 -6.10
C TYR A 59 15.21 17.17 -6.19
N LYS A 60 16.18 17.42 -5.28
CA LYS A 60 17.08 18.59 -5.33
C LYS A 60 18.03 18.57 -6.53
N LYS A 61 18.30 17.38 -7.09
CA LYS A 61 19.07 17.17 -8.32
C LYS A 61 18.18 17.14 -9.58
N GLY A 62 16.87 17.36 -9.43
CA GLY A 62 15.90 17.35 -10.54
C GLY A 62 15.34 15.98 -10.88
N GLU A 63 15.58 14.96 -10.04
CA GLU A 63 14.89 13.67 -10.20
C GLU A 63 13.38 13.81 -9.97
N THR A 64 12.60 12.96 -10.61
CA THR A 64 11.14 13.00 -10.57
C THR A 64 10.57 11.65 -10.12
N PRO A 65 9.42 11.62 -9.43
CA PRO A 65 8.81 10.38 -9.00
C PRO A 65 8.49 9.45 -10.16
N HIS A 66 8.67 8.16 -9.95
CA HIS A 66 8.39 7.15 -10.97
C HIS A 66 7.07 6.45 -10.69
N LEU A 67 6.14 6.47 -11.65
CA LEU A 67 4.94 5.64 -11.59
C LEU A 67 5.34 4.17 -11.74
N LYS A 68 5.18 3.40 -10.66
CA LYS A 68 5.56 1.98 -10.61
C LYS A 68 4.45 1.10 -11.20
N ILE A 69 3.20 1.35 -10.80
CA ILE A 69 2.06 0.59 -11.31
C ILE A 69 0.76 1.39 -11.24
N THR A 70 -0.17 1.07 -12.15
CA THR A 70 -1.56 1.53 -12.11
C THR A 70 -2.47 0.31 -12.04
N GLY A 71 -3.31 0.23 -11.02
CA GLY A 71 -4.38 -0.77 -10.93
C GLY A 71 -5.75 -0.12 -11.08
N LYS A 72 -6.76 -0.93 -11.41
CA LYS A 72 -8.16 -0.52 -11.44
C LYS A 72 -8.87 -1.01 -10.18
N TYR A 73 -9.80 -0.23 -9.67
CA TYR A 73 -10.66 -0.66 -8.57
C TYR A 73 -12.14 -0.46 -8.92
N GLN A 74 -13.00 -1.23 -8.25
CA GLN A 74 -14.44 -1.11 -8.46
C GLN A 74 -14.96 0.14 -7.75
N GLN A 75 -15.41 1.12 -8.53
CA GLN A 75 -16.01 2.33 -7.99
C GLN A 75 -17.42 2.04 -7.47
N ALA A 76 -17.79 2.68 -6.36
CA ALA A 76 -19.10 2.52 -5.72
C ALA A 76 -19.85 3.86 -5.56
N GLY A 77 -19.59 4.86 -6.40
CA GLY A 77 -20.21 6.19 -6.34
C GLY A 77 -19.79 7.05 -5.14
N ASN A 78 -19.23 6.43 -4.09
CA ASN A 78 -18.76 7.06 -2.85
C ASN A 78 -17.25 7.37 -2.90
N HIS A 79 -16.80 8.15 -1.92
CA HIS A 79 -15.37 8.40 -1.64
C HIS A 79 -14.67 7.07 -1.29
N SER A 80 -13.47 6.86 -1.83
CA SER A 80 -12.65 5.66 -1.57
C SER A 80 -11.47 5.97 -0.66
N LEU A 81 -11.18 5.10 0.30
CA LEU A 81 -9.97 5.20 1.14
C LEU A 81 -8.88 4.26 0.62
N ILE A 82 -7.61 4.59 0.85
CA ILE A 82 -6.47 3.71 0.50
C ILE A 82 -5.52 3.51 1.67
N ALA A 83 -5.01 2.29 1.81
CA ALA A 83 -3.89 1.97 2.68
C ALA A 83 -2.83 1.19 1.89
N LEU A 84 -1.56 1.46 2.18
CA LEU A 84 -0.41 0.77 1.61
C LEU A 84 0.25 -0.07 2.71
N SER A 85 0.58 -1.32 2.42
CA SER A 85 1.30 -2.16 3.38
C SER A 85 2.70 -1.59 3.64
N PRO A 86 3.30 -1.83 4.83
CA PRO A 86 4.60 -1.27 5.21
C PRO A 86 5.74 -1.56 4.22
N ASN A 87 5.67 -2.70 3.53
CA ASN A 87 6.63 -3.16 2.52
C ASN A 87 6.23 -2.77 1.08
N ALA A 88 5.17 -1.97 0.92
CA ALA A 88 4.61 -1.54 -0.36
C ALA A 88 4.18 -2.65 -1.32
N GLU A 89 3.92 -3.88 -0.83
CA GLU A 89 3.52 -5.03 -1.65
C GLU A 89 2.00 -5.16 -1.84
N VAL A 90 1.20 -4.55 -0.96
CA VAL A 90 -0.26 -4.65 -0.98
C VAL A 90 -0.90 -3.27 -0.87
N VAL A 91 -1.89 -3.02 -1.70
CA VAL A 91 -2.82 -1.90 -1.57
C VAL A 91 -4.17 -2.43 -1.11
N ALA A 92 -4.71 -1.83 -0.05
CA ALA A 92 -6.09 -2.05 0.38
C ALA A 92 -6.93 -0.80 0.06
N ILE A 93 -8.10 -0.99 -0.55
CA ILE A 93 -9.01 0.09 -0.92
C ILE A 93 -10.37 -0.18 -0.33
N ALA A 94 -10.90 0.78 0.42
CA ALA A 94 -12.26 0.72 0.94
C ALA A 94 -13.21 1.56 0.08
N THR A 95 -14.33 0.97 -0.33
CA THR A 95 -15.41 1.65 -1.05
C THR A 95 -16.75 1.31 -0.41
N GLY A 96 -17.42 2.33 0.17
CA GLY A 96 -18.62 2.07 0.97
C GLY A 96 -18.31 1.15 2.15
N ASN A 97 -18.93 -0.03 2.20
CA ASN A 97 -18.73 -1.03 3.26
C ASN A 97 -17.90 -2.25 2.81
N SER A 98 -17.25 -2.16 1.64
CA SER A 98 -16.39 -3.21 1.09
C SER A 98 -14.91 -2.84 1.17
N LEU A 99 -14.05 -3.83 1.38
CA LEU A 99 -12.59 -3.69 1.38
C LEU A 99 -11.98 -4.63 0.34
N ALA A 100 -11.31 -4.06 -0.66
CA ALA A 100 -10.64 -4.79 -1.72
C ALA A 100 -9.12 -4.75 -1.54
N PHE A 101 -8.46 -5.85 -1.90
CA PHE A 101 -7.01 -6.02 -1.81
C PHE A 101 -6.39 -6.21 -3.19
N TYR A 102 -5.24 -5.57 -3.40
CA TYR A 102 -4.52 -5.58 -4.67
C TYR A 102 -3.03 -5.84 -4.46
N SER A 103 -2.45 -6.62 -5.36
CA SER A 103 -0.99 -6.78 -5.45
C SER A 103 -0.38 -5.56 -6.13
N THR A 104 0.65 -4.97 -5.53
CA THR A 104 1.40 -3.87 -6.16
C THR A 104 2.46 -4.36 -7.15
N LEU A 105 2.73 -5.67 -7.16
CA LEU A 105 3.62 -6.31 -8.12
C LEU A 105 2.93 -6.44 -9.48
N THR A 106 1.67 -6.86 -9.48
CA THR A 106 0.92 -7.18 -10.71
C THR A 106 -0.19 -6.17 -11.03
N GLY A 107 -0.64 -5.40 -10.04
CA GLY A 107 -1.77 -4.48 -10.17
C GLY A 107 -3.13 -5.18 -10.15
N HIS A 108 -3.13 -6.51 -9.99
CA HIS A 108 -4.34 -7.31 -9.98
C HIS A 108 -5.04 -7.28 -8.62
N HIS A 109 -6.37 -7.40 -8.69
CA HIS A 109 -7.24 -7.65 -7.55
C HIS A 109 -7.06 -9.09 -7.05
N ASP A 110 -6.92 -9.25 -5.74
CA ASP A 110 -6.84 -10.57 -5.09
C ASP A 110 -8.23 -11.01 -4.58
N TYR A 111 -8.79 -10.27 -3.62
CA TYR A 111 -10.15 -10.51 -3.14
C TYR A 111 -10.79 -9.25 -2.54
N THR A 112 -12.10 -9.33 -2.31
CA THR A 112 -12.89 -8.31 -1.62
C THR A 112 -13.59 -8.94 -0.42
N ILE A 113 -13.64 -8.20 0.68
CA ILE A 113 -14.50 -8.49 1.83
C ILE A 113 -15.66 -7.50 1.78
N ASP A 114 -16.86 -7.99 1.48
CA ASP A 114 -18.07 -7.18 1.40
C ASP A 114 -18.79 -7.10 2.75
N ASN A 115 -19.58 -6.04 2.93
CA ASN A 115 -20.43 -5.86 4.10
C ASN A 115 -19.68 -5.93 5.44
N ILE A 116 -18.49 -5.33 5.49
CA ILE A 116 -17.71 -5.20 6.72
C ILE A 116 -18.46 -4.36 7.75
N TYR A 117 -19.32 -3.43 7.35
CA TYR A 117 -20.14 -2.65 8.26
C TYR A 117 -21.54 -2.49 7.67
N SER A 118 -22.49 -2.12 8.53
CA SER A 118 -23.81 -1.67 8.09
C SER A 118 -23.72 -0.29 7.41
N GLY A 119 -22.82 0.57 7.89
CA GLY A 119 -22.44 1.83 7.26
C GLY A 119 -21.12 1.75 6.48
N SER A 120 -20.62 2.90 6.04
CA SER A 120 -19.34 3.00 5.33
C SER A 120 -18.14 2.76 6.25
N ILE A 121 -17.08 2.18 5.69
CA ILE A 121 -15.76 2.17 6.29
C ILE A 121 -15.23 3.61 6.31
N THR A 122 -14.79 4.07 7.48
CA THR A 122 -14.33 5.45 7.70
C THR A 122 -12.83 5.57 7.85
N SER A 123 -12.12 4.46 8.08
CA SER A 123 -10.67 4.41 8.16
C SER A 123 -10.14 3.03 7.80
N ILE A 124 -8.96 2.98 7.19
CA ILE A 124 -8.23 1.75 6.91
C ILE A 124 -6.73 1.93 7.16
N LEU A 125 -6.08 0.94 7.77
CA LEU A 125 -4.66 0.99 8.13
C LEU A 125 -4.07 -0.43 8.05
N PHE A 126 -2.81 -0.57 7.69
CA PHE A 126 -2.03 -1.77 8.02
C PHE A 126 -1.39 -1.61 9.40
N ASP A 127 -1.16 -2.71 10.11
CA ASP A 127 -0.25 -2.69 11.25
C ASP A 127 1.20 -2.51 10.78
N ALA A 128 2.10 -2.16 11.70
CA ALA A 128 3.50 -1.89 11.38
C ALA A 128 4.25 -3.09 10.78
N MET A 129 3.80 -4.33 11.05
CA MET A 129 4.39 -5.53 10.45
C MET A 129 3.69 -5.96 9.15
N GLY A 130 2.59 -5.32 8.76
CA GLY A 130 1.82 -5.68 7.57
C GLY A 130 1.08 -7.03 7.66
N LYS A 131 0.94 -7.58 8.86
CA LYS A 131 0.23 -8.85 9.14
C LYS A 131 -1.29 -8.67 9.18
N TYR A 132 -1.75 -7.48 9.54
CA TYR A 132 -3.15 -7.17 9.75
C TYR A 132 -3.57 -5.90 9.01
N VAL A 133 -4.84 -5.88 8.64
CA VAL A 133 -5.53 -4.68 8.16
C VAL A 133 -6.62 -4.34 9.15
N LEU A 134 -6.61 -3.09 9.62
CA LEU A 134 -7.58 -2.55 10.56
C LEU A 134 -8.54 -1.67 9.76
N THR A 135 -9.84 -1.84 9.99
CA THR A 135 -10.88 -0.94 9.46
C THR A 135 -11.68 -0.34 10.59
N GLY A 136 -12.10 0.92 10.44
CA GLY A 136 -13.05 1.58 11.34
C GLY A 136 -14.42 1.77 10.68
N GLY A 137 -15.48 1.54 11.45
CA GLY A 137 -16.88 1.73 11.01
C GLY A 137 -17.86 1.27 12.08
N ASP A 138 -19.11 1.74 12.04
CA ASP A 138 -20.16 1.42 13.02
C ASP A 138 -19.76 1.60 14.50
N ARG A 139 -18.87 2.55 14.79
CA ARG A 139 -18.27 2.77 16.14
C ARG A 139 -17.41 1.61 16.66
N CYS A 140 -16.94 0.74 15.76
CA CYS A 140 -16.09 -0.40 16.06
C CYS A 140 -14.83 -0.40 15.17
N ILE A 141 -13.87 -1.21 15.57
CA ILE A 141 -12.69 -1.55 14.75
C ILE A 141 -12.77 -3.05 14.45
N ARG A 142 -12.57 -3.42 13.18
CA ARG A 142 -12.40 -4.81 12.76
C ARG A 142 -10.98 -5.01 12.26
N VAL A 143 -10.44 -6.18 12.55
CA VAL A 143 -9.06 -6.56 12.24
C VAL A 143 -9.09 -7.82 11.38
N PHE A 144 -8.40 -7.79 10.25
CA PHE A 144 -8.34 -8.87 9.28
C PHE A 144 -6.89 -9.28 9.07
N HIS A 145 -6.64 -10.58 8.85
CA HIS A 145 -5.33 -11.03 8.39
C HIS A 145 -5.07 -10.54 6.97
N ASN A 146 -3.86 -10.02 6.72
CA ASN A 146 -3.43 -9.60 5.39
C ASN A 146 -3.01 -10.80 4.53
N VAL A 147 -3.97 -11.65 4.13
CA VAL A 147 -3.72 -12.86 3.32
C VAL A 147 -3.00 -12.53 2.00
N THR A 148 -3.38 -11.42 1.36
CA THR A 148 -2.72 -10.91 0.14
C THR A 148 -1.25 -10.60 0.38
N GLY A 149 -0.89 -10.11 1.58
CA GLY A 149 0.49 -9.85 1.98
C GLY A 149 1.35 -11.10 1.95
N TYR A 150 0.87 -12.21 2.50
CA TYR A 150 1.59 -13.48 2.46
C TYR A 150 1.82 -13.98 1.03
N ARG A 151 0.79 -13.89 0.17
CA ARG A 151 0.88 -14.25 -1.26
C ARG A 151 1.89 -13.36 -2.00
N CYS A 152 1.80 -12.05 -1.83
CA CYS A 152 2.71 -11.10 -2.48
C CYS A 152 4.15 -11.25 -1.99
N SER A 153 4.37 -11.50 -0.70
CA SER A 153 5.72 -11.72 -0.15
C SER A 153 6.35 -13.00 -0.68
N ILE A 154 5.57 -14.07 -0.88
CA ILE A 154 6.04 -15.29 -1.55
C ILE A 154 6.46 -14.99 -3.00
N GLU A 155 5.64 -14.28 -3.77
CA GLU A 155 5.94 -13.91 -5.16
C GLU A 155 7.21 -13.06 -5.25
N THR A 156 7.30 -11.99 -4.46
CA THR A 156 8.49 -11.13 -4.40
C THR A 156 9.74 -11.91 -4.01
N ALA A 157 9.65 -12.79 -3.01
CA ALA A 157 10.78 -13.60 -2.58
C ALA A 157 11.23 -14.57 -3.69
N LYS A 158 10.29 -15.20 -4.39
CA LYS A 158 10.57 -16.08 -5.53
C LYS A 158 11.25 -15.31 -6.68
N GLU A 159 10.83 -14.08 -6.99
CA GLU A 159 11.50 -13.25 -7.99
C GLU A 159 12.92 -12.84 -7.55
N LYS A 160 13.12 -12.45 -6.29
CA LYS A 160 14.45 -12.10 -5.76
C LYS A 160 15.41 -13.28 -5.76
N LEU A 161 14.92 -14.50 -5.55
CA LEU A 161 15.71 -15.74 -5.58
C LEU A 161 16.20 -16.11 -6.99
N LYS A 162 15.56 -15.62 -8.06
CA LYS A 162 16.04 -15.79 -9.45
C LYS A 162 17.29 -14.95 -9.74
N GLN A 163 17.56 -13.93 -8.93
CA GLN A 163 18.70 -13.04 -9.08
C GLN A 163 19.90 -13.55 -8.26
N HIS A 164 21.10 -13.01 -8.52
CA HIS A 164 22.26 -13.31 -7.69
C HIS A 164 22.06 -12.76 -6.27
N GLN A 165 22.14 -13.65 -5.28
CA GLN A 165 22.01 -13.32 -3.87
C GLN A 165 23.16 -13.95 -3.08
N THR A 166 23.49 -13.36 -1.94
CA THR A 166 24.37 -14.01 -0.95
C THR A 166 23.69 -15.24 -0.35
N SER A 167 24.47 -16.19 0.21
CA SER A 167 23.90 -17.37 0.90
C SER A 167 22.94 -16.95 2.02
N ALA A 168 23.33 -15.97 2.83
CA ALA A 168 22.51 -15.49 3.94
C ALA A 168 21.19 -14.85 3.48
N THR A 169 21.21 -14.08 2.38
CA THR A 169 19.98 -13.51 1.81
C THR A 169 19.08 -14.61 1.27
N ARG A 170 19.66 -15.60 0.57
CA ARG A 170 18.94 -16.74 0.02
C ARG A 170 18.22 -17.53 1.13
N GLU A 171 18.92 -17.86 2.21
CA GLU A 171 18.36 -18.57 3.37
C GLU A 171 17.19 -17.81 3.99
N ARG A 172 17.31 -16.49 4.16
CA ARG A 172 16.22 -15.63 4.68
C ARG A 172 14.99 -15.64 3.77
N LEU A 173 15.19 -15.57 2.45
CA LEU A 173 14.09 -15.58 1.47
C LEU A 173 13.37 -16.94 1.43
N VAL A 174 14.13 -18.04 1.50
CA VAL A 174 13.54 -19.39 1.56
C VAL A 174 12.72 -19.57 2.83
N LYS A 175 13.27 -19.18 3.99
CA LYS A 175 12.54 -19.24 5.26
C LYS A 175 11.27 -18.38 5.25
N LEU A 176 11.32 -17.18 4.67
CA LEU A 176 10.14 -16.32 4.51
C LEU A 176 9.05 -17.04 3.72
N ILE A 177 9.40 -17.68 2.60
CA ILE A 177 8.45 -18.44 1.79
C ILE A 177 7.81 -19.57 2.61
N GLU A 178 8.63 -20.36 3.31
CA GLU A 178 8.15 -21.46 4.16
C GLU A 178 7.20 -20.97 5.25
N ASP A 179 7.56 -19.90 5.97
CA ASP A 179 6.73 -19.31 7.03
C ASP A 179 5.40 -18.77 6.47
N CYS A 180 5.42 -18.15 5.28
CA CYS A 180 4.22 -17.66 4.62
C CYS A 180 3.31 -18.79 4.11
N GLU A 181 3.88 -19.82 3.46
CA GLU A 181 3.13 -20.98 2.98
C GLU A 181 2.50 -21.75 4.16
N ALA A 182 3.24 -21.95 5.25
CA ALA A 182 2.71 -22.58 6.46
C ALA A 182 1.55 -21.79 7.10
N PHE A 183 1.63 -20.45 7.10
CA PHE A 183 0.51 -19.61 7.57
C PHE A 183 -0.72 -19.77 6.67
N LEU A 184 -0.56 -19.72 5.35
CA LEU A 184 -1.65 -19.88 4.39
C LEU A 184 -2.34 -21.25 4.53
N ASP A 185 -1.55 -22.32 4.67
CA ASP A 185 -2.08 -23.66 4.93
C ASP A 185 -2.88 -23.75 6.23
N SER A 186 -2.51 -22.97 7.25
CA SER A 186 -3.17 -22.99 8.56
C SER A 186 -4.55 -22.34 8.56
N ILE A 187 -4.79 -21.38 7.66
CA ILE A 187 -6.07 -20.69 7.54
C ILE A 187 -7.05 -21.42 6.61
N GLU A 188 -6.57 -22.24 5.68
CA GLU A 188 -7.43 -23.06 4.79
C GLU A 188 -7.98 -24.33 5.45
N LYS A 189 -7.34 -24.81 6.52
CA LYS A 189 -7.71 -26.06 7.22
C LYS A 189 -8.79 -25.89 8.30
N LYS A 190 -9.48 -24.74 8.35
CA LYS A 190 -10.56 -24.44 9.31
C LYS A 190 -11.88 -24.20 8.59
#